data_AF-A0A2H0JSR6-F1
#
_entry.id   AF-A0A2H0JSR6-F1
#
_cell.length_a   1.000
_cell.length_b   1.000
_cell.length_c   1.000
_cell.angle_alpha   90.00
_cell.angle_beta   90.00
_cell.angle_gamma   90.00
#
_symmetry.space_group_name_H-M   'P 1'
#
loop_
_entity.id
_entity.type
_entity.pdbx_description
1 polymer ?
#
loop_
_entity_poly.entity_id
_entity_poly.type
_entity_poly.pdbx_seq_one_letter_code
_entity_poly.pdbx_strand_id
1 'polypeptide(L)'
;MKTLFRLLAITVLAAVVACDSDSNSDAPIDGAVFVVEVESGEQFRILLRNEAQIAEAEALIGASTQKIVNGQLLPGDGGFNDPWSWHMDPESVSFADVTIELCDGRPSMVEADLDMWLNTVGRFCPWSSRIVAREE
;
A
#
# COMPACT_ATOMS: atom_id res chain seq x y z
N MET A 1 4.67 2.72 -72.13
CA MET A 1 5.07 1.36 -72.57
C MET A 1 6.51 1.11 -72.12
N LYS A 2 6.78 -0.05 -71.50
CA LYS A 2 8.10 -0.64 -71.18
C LYS A 2 8.78 -0.02 -69.95
N THR A 3 9.21 -0.74 -68.91
CA THR A 3 9.27 -2.19 -68.63
C THR A 3 9.55 -2.34 -67.13
N LEU A 4 9.00 -3.39 -66.51
CA LEU A 4 9.37 -3.85 -65.19
C LEU A 4 10.84 -4.30 -65.14
N PHE A 5 11.51 -4.06 -64.02
CA PHE A 5 12.61 -4.90 -63.54
C PHE A 5 12.35 -5.23 -62.07
N ARG A 6 12.08 -6.51 -61.79
CA ARG A 6 12.11 -7.12 -60.46
C ARG A 6 13.52 -7.66 -60.19
N LEU A 7 13.81 -7.92 -58.91
CA LEU A 7 14.99 -8.58 -58.26
C LEU A 7 15.69 -7.55 -57.35
N LEU A 8 16.05 -7.81 -56.09
CA LEU A 8 16.09 -9.01 -55.26
C LEU A 8 16.11 -8.52 -53.79
N ALA A 9 15.61 -9.32 -52.85
CA ALA A 9 15.53 -9.01 -51.43
C ALA A 9 16.91 -8.84 -50.74
N ILE A 10 16.98 -7.93 -49.76
CA ILE A 10 17.90 -8.01 -48.62
C ILE A 10 17.11 -7.64 -47.36
N THR A 11 16.87 -8.67 -46.55
CA THR A 11 16.43 -8.62 -45.16
C THR A 11 17.43 -7.87 -44.29
N VAL A 12 16.98 -6.90 -43.52
CA VAL A 12 17.63 -6.49 -42.27
C VAL A 12 16.59 -6.64 -41.16
N LEU A 13 16.71 -7.73 -40.43
CA LEU A 13 15.97 -7.96 -39.19
C LEU A 13 16.69 -7.17 -38.08
N ALA A 14 16.29 -5.92 -37.86
CA ALA A 14 16.72 -5.18 -36.69
C ALA A 14 15.89 -5.64 -35.49
N ALA A 15 16.45 -6.56 -34.70
CA ALA A 15 15.95 -6.86 -33.37
C ALA A 15 16.17 -5.63 -32.49
N VAL A 16 15.13 -4.84 -32.28
CA VAL A 16 15.11 -3.87 -31.18
C VAL A 16 14.93 -4.68 -29.91
N VAL A 17 16.02 -4.77 -29.14
CA VAL A 17 16.01 -5.27 -27.77
C VAL A 17 15.15 -4.31 -26.95
N ALA A 18 13.90 -4.69 -26.70
CA ALA A 18 13.12 -4.11 -25.62
C ALA A 18 13.63 -4.72 -24.30
N CYS A 19 14.64 -4.10 -23.69
CA CYS A 19 14.81 -4.22 -22.25
C CYS A 19 13.90 -3.17 -21.63
N ASP A 20 12.62 -3.50 -21.56
CA ASP A 20 11.74 -2.88 -20.60
C ASP A 20 11.92 -3.70 -19.31
N SER A 21 12.78 -3.19 -18.44
CA SER A 21 12.92 -3.71 -17.08
C SER A 21 12.13 -2.81 -16.15
N ASP A 22 10.86 -2.58 -16.47
CA ASP A 22 9.87 -2.27 -15.44
C ASP A 22 9.74 -3.51 -14.57
N SER A 23 10.64 -3.63 -13.60
CA SER A 23 10.41 -4.47 -12.43
C SER A 23 9.42 -3.76 -11.51
N ASN A 24 8.30 -3.30 -12.08
CA ASN A 24 7.13 -3.03 -11.29
C ASN A 24 6.64 -4.40 -10.87
N SER A 25 6.79 -4.70 -9.59
CA SER A 25 6.31 -5.95 -9.02
C SER A 25 4.79 -5.88 -8.95
N ASP A 26 4.12 -5.88 -10.11
CA ASP A 26 2.66 -5.87 -10.29
C ASP A 26 2.05 -7.22 -9.91
N ALA A 27 2.66 -7.95 -8.97
CA ALA A 27 1.99 -9.09 -8.37
C ALA A 27 0.69 -8.56 -7.75
N PRO A 28 -0.49 -9.05 -8.17
CA PRO A 28 -1.74 -8.53 -7.67
C PRO A 28 -1.78 -8.64 -6.15
N ILE A 29 -2.03 -7.52 -5.48
CA ILE A 29 -2.27 -7.51 -4.03
C ILE A 29 -3.54 -8.31 -3.78
N ASP A 30 -3.42 -9.44 -3.08
CA ASP A 30 -4.55 -10.26 -2.67
C ASP A 30 -5.21 -9.65 -1.42
N GLY A 31 -6.34 -8.97 -1.63
CA GLY A 31 -7.14 -8.29 -0.60
C GLY A 31 -7.67 -6.93 -1.08
N ALA A 32 -8.12 -6.10 -0.14
CA ALA A 32 -8.56 -4.74 -0.38
C ALA A 32 -7.68 -3.74 0.40
N VAL A 33 -7.17 -2.73 -0.31
CA VAL A 33 -6.37 -1.66 0.28
C VAL A 33 -7.27 -0.50 0.69
N PHE A 34 -7.08 0.00 1.90
CA PHE A 34 -7.79 1.15 2.45
C PHE A 34 -6.83 2.25 2.83
N VAL A 35 -7.23 3.49 2.56
CA VAL A 35 -6.50 4.70 2.96
C VAL A 35 -6.98 5.12 4.34
N VAL A 36 -6.03 5.24 5.27
CA VAL A 36 -6.23 5.72 6.63
C VAL A 36 -5.56 7.07 6.76
N GLU A 37 -6.35 8.09 7.07
CA GLU A 37 -5.88 9.42 7.43
C GLU A 37 -5.69 9.51 8.94
N VAL A 38 -4.62 10.18 9.38
CA VAL A 38 -4.37 10.53 10.77
C VAL A 38 -4.26 12.05 10.93
N GLU A 39 -4.00 12.53 12.15
CA GLU A 39 -3.78 13.95 12.40
C GLU A 39 -2.73 14.57 11.46
N SER A 40 -2.84 15.88 11.24
CA SER A 40 -2.01 16.62 10.27
C SER A 40 -2.23 16.21 8.79
N GLY A 41 -3.18 15.33 8.49
CA GLY A 41 -3.51 14.90 7.13
C GLY A 41 -2.53 13.87 6.57
N GLU A 42 -1.68 13.28 7.41
CA GLU A 42 -0.82 12.18 6.98
C GLU A 42 -1.66 10.94 6.70
N GLN A 43 -1.29 10.20 5.66
CA GLN A 43 -2.02 9.01 5.23
C GLN A 43 -1.10 7.81 5.16
N PHE A 44 -1.63 6.66 5.54
CA PHE A 44 -1.03 5.36 5.30
C PHE A 44 -2.11 4.40 4.77
N ARG A 45 -1.68 3.24 4.31
CA ARG A 45 -2.53 2.23 3.70
C ARG A 45 -2.46 0.95 4.49
N ILE A 46 -3.61 0.31 4.63
CA ILE A 46 -3.74 -1.03 5.21
C ILE A 46 -4.30 -1.98 4.15
N LEU A 47 -3.82 -3.22 4.16
CA LEU A 47 -4.36 -4.30 3.36
C LEU A 47 -5.22 -5.19 4.26
N LEU A 48 -6.46 -5.44 3.83
CA LEU A 48 -7.39 -6.34 4.51
C LEU A 48 -7.73 -7.52 3.61
N ARG A 49 -7.71 -8.74 4.16
CA ARG A 49 -8.07 -9.98 3.44
C ARG A 49 -9.36 -10.62 3.94
N ASN A 50 -9.73 -10.33 5.18
CA ASN A 50 -10.93 -10.88 5.78
C ASN A 50 -12.18 -10.09 5.35
N GLU A 51 -13.18 -10.77 4.79
CA GLU A 51 -14.41 -10.12 4.30
C GLU A 51 -15.15 -9.30 5.37
N ALA A 52 -15.15 -9.75 6.64
CA ALA A 52 -15.80 -9.01 7.73
C ALA A 52 -15.04 -7.73 8.07
N GLN A 53 -13.71 -7.76 8.03
CA GLN A 53 -12.88 -6.56 8.24
C GLN A 53 -13.01 -5.58 7.07
N ILE A 54 -13.09 -6.09 5.84
CA ILE A 54 -13.34 -5.27 4.65
C ILE A 54 -14.71 -4.57 4.79
N ALA A 55 -15.75 -5.31 5.15
CA ALA A 55 -17.08 -4.74 5.36
C ALA A 55 -17.12 -3.71 6.51
N GLU A 56 -16.38 -3.95 7.59
CA GLU A 56 -16.25 -2.98 8.69
C GLU A 56 -15.50 -1.72 8.23
N ALA A 57 -14.41 -1.86 7.49
CA ALA A 57 -13.65 -0.73 6.95
C ALA A 57 -14.50 0.12 5.97
N GLU A 58 -15.27 -0.53 5.11
CA GLU A 58 -16.22 0.15 4.21
C GLU A 58 -17.29 0.92 5.00
N ALA A 59 -17.80 0.35 6.09
CA ALA A 59 -18.78 1.01 6.95
C ALA A 59 -18.20 2.23 7.70
N LEU A 60 -16.88 2.26 7.92
CA LEU A 60 -16.19 3.39 8.56
C LEU A 60 -15.95 4.57 7.60
N ILE A 61 -16.01 4.36 6.29
CA ILE A 61 -15.85 5.45 5.30
C ILE A 61 -17.01 6.45 5.47
N GLY A 62 -16.68 7.68 5.87
CA GLY A 62 -17.66 8.75 6.09
C GLY A 62 -18.47 8.62 7.39
N ALA A 63 -18.18 7.63 8.24
CA ALA A 63 -18.84 7.48 9.53
C ALA A 63 -18.51 8.64 10.48
N SER A 64 -19.50 9.07 11.27
CA SER A 64 -19.33 10.09 12.31
C SER A 64 -18.46 9.59 13.47
N THR A 65 -18.44 8.28 13.69
CA THR A 65 -17.62 7.61 14.69
C THR A 65 -16.61 6.74 13.97
N GLN A 66 -15.34 6.92 14.29
CA GLN A 66 -14.23 6.12 13.75
C GLN A 66 -13.73 5.12 14.80
N LYS A 67 -12.99 4.12 14.33
CA LYS A 67 -12.27 3.16 15.17
C LYS A 67 -10.78 3.40 15.02
N ILE A 68 -10.02 3.07 16.06
CA ILE A 68 -8.56 3.09 16.03
C ILE A 68 -8.09 1.89 15.20
N VAL A 69 -7.41 2.16 14.08
CA VAL A 69 -6.71 1.13 13.31
C VAL A 69 -5.51 0.67 14.14
N ASN A 70 -5.33 -0.64 14.28
CA ASN A 70 -4.32 -1.22 15.15
C ASN A 70 -3.71 -2.46 14.51
N GLY A 71 -2.39 -2.51 14.37
CA GLY A 71 -1.69 -3.62 13.74
C GLY A 71 -0.21 -3.67 14.08
N GLN A 72 0.37 -4.88 13.99
CA GLN A 72 1.81 -5.10 14.07
C GLN A 72 2.52 -4.44 12.88
N LEU A 73 3.69 -3.86 13.11
CA LEU A 73 4.50 -3.28 12.04
C LEU A 73 5.48 -4.31 11.46
N LEU A 74 5.66 -4.27 10.14
CA LEU A 74 6.67 -5.02 9.40
C LEU A 74 7.52 -4.06 8.54
N PRO A 75 8.80 -4.40 8.27
CA PRO A 75 9.65 -3.60 7.40
C PRO A 75 9.23 -3.67 5.93
N GLY A 76 9.52 -2.60 5.18
CA GLY A 76 9.14 -2.43 3.77
C GLY A 76 7.71 -1.94 3.61
N ASP A 77 7.37 -1.36 2.46
CA ASP A 77 6.03 -0.83 2.14
C ASP A 77 4.94 -1.91 1.97
N GLY A 78 5.33 -3.19 1.90
CA GLY A 78 4.43 -4.30 1.61
C GLY A 78 3.86 -4.29 0.18
N GLY A 79 4.36 -3.41 -0.69
CA GLY A 79 3.81 -3.15 -2.03
C GLY A 79 2.49 -2.37 -2.03
N PHE A 80 2.05 -1.85 -0.89
CA PHE A 80 0.78 -1.10 -0.80
C PHE A 80 0.85 0.13 0.12
N ASN A 81 1.89 0.34 0.92
CA ASN A 81 1.97 1.45 1.88
C ASN A 81 2.92 2.58 1.47
N ASP A 82 3.02 2.86 0.17
CA ASP A 82 3.77 4.02 -0.30
C ASP A 82 3.27 5.33 0.34
N PRO A 83 4.17 6.27 0.69
CA PRO A 83 5.62 6.27 0.47
C PRO A 83 6.43 5.73 1.67
N TRP A 84 5.81 4.97 2.58
CA TRP A 84 6.42 4.57 3.85
C TRP A 84 7.28 3.33 3.73
N SER A 85 8.40 3.28 4.45
CA SER A 85 9.32 2.13 4.44
C SER A 85 8.89 0.99 5.38
N TRP A 86 7.60 0.92 5.71
CA TRP A 86 6.97 -0.01 6.63
C TRP A 86 5.51 -0.25 6.23
N HIS A 87 4.91 -1.33 6.71
CA HIS A 87 3.47 -1.57 6.59
C HIS A 87 2.95 -2.25 7.85
N MET A 88 1.62 -2.22 8.03
CA MET A 88 0.99 -3.10 9.02
C MET A 88 0.91 -4.51 8.45
N ASP A 89 1.22 -5.53 9.26
CA ASP A 89 0.96 -6.92 8.93
C ASP A 89 -0.54 -7.10 8.67
N PRO A 90 -0.97 -7.46 7.43
CA PRO A 90 -2.38 -7.59 7.07
C PRO A 90 -3.15 -8.56 7.98
N GLU A 91 -2.50 -9.58 8.53
CA GLU A 91 -3.14 -10.58 9.39
C GLU A 91 -3.35 -10.08 10.83
N SER A 92 -2.75 -8.95 11.18
CA SER A 92 -2.79 -8.36 12.53
C SER A 92 -3.71 -7.14 12.64
N VAL A 93 -4.17 -6.60 11.52
CA VAL A 93 -4.99 -5.39 11.49
C VAL A 93 -6.29 -5.64 12.25
N SER A 94 -6.72 -4.66 13.03
CA SER A 94 -7.95 -4.68 13.82
C SER A 94 -8.49 -3.26 14.02
N PHE A 95 -9.78 -3.16 14.32
CA PHE A 95 -10.46 -1.90 14.61
C PHE A 95 -10.88 -1.86 16.08
N ALA A 96 -10.32 -0.94 16.86
CA ALA A 96 -10.52 -0.87 18.30
C ALA A 96 -11.25 0.42 18.72
N ASP A 97 -12.00 0.36 19.82
CA ASP A 97 -12.56 1.56 20.47
C ASP A 97 -11.53 2.29 21.34
N VAL A 98 -10.54 1.56 21.86
CA VAL A 98 -9.49 2.09 22.73
C VAL A 98 -8.23 1.24 22.59
N THR A 99 -7.06 1.88 22.68
CA THR A 99 -5.75 1.23 22.66
C THR A 99 -4.85 1.83 23.74
N ILE A 100 -3.57 1.47 23.78
CA ILE A 100 -2.56 2.06 24.67
C ILE A 100 -1.86 3.22 23.95
N GLU A 101 -1.48 4.26 24.69
CA GLU A 101 -0.76 5.45 24.16
C GLU A 101 0.60 5.12 23.53
N LEU A 102 1.21 3.99 23.89
CA LEU A 102 2.55 3.62 23.43
C LEU A 102 2.65 3.45 21.90
N CYS A 103 1.56 3.04 21.24
CA CYS A 103 1.52 2.86 19.79
C CYS A 103 0.80 4.02 19.07
N ASP A 104 0.44 5.09 19.77
CA ASP A 104 -0.15 6.28 19.16
C ASP A 104 0.93 7.14 18.48
N GLY A 105 0.57 7.79 17.36
CA GLY A 105 1.48 8.64 16.62
C GLY A 105 1.02 8.92 15.19
N ARG A 106 1.98 9.37 14.36
CA ARG A 106 1.77 9.62 12.93
C ARG A 106 2.69 8.76 12.07
N PRO A 107 2.33 8.47 10.82
CA PRO A 107 3.19 7.76 9.89
C PRO A 107 4.63 8.31 9.80
N SER A 108 4.80 9.63 9.78
CA SER A 108 6.11 10.29 9.78
C SER A 108 6.93 10.04 11.04
N MET A 109 6.29 9.81 12.19
CA MET A 109 6.99 9.43 13.42
C MET A 109 7.52 8.00 13.35
N VAL A 110 6.75 7.10 12.73
CA VAL A 110 7.18 5.73 12.45
C VAL A 110 8.39 5.74 11.52
N GLU A 111 8.31 6.50 10.42
CA GLU A 111 9.38 6.61 9.44
C GLU A 111 10.66 7.24 10.01
N ALA A 112 10.51 8.29 10.85
CA ALA A 112 11.65 9.02 11.41
C ALA A 112 12.48 8.19 12.41
N ASP A 113 11.90 7.17 13.05
CA ASP A 113 12.56 6.28 14.00
C ASP A 113 12.16 4.82 13.77
N LEU A 114 12.33 4.37 12.53
CA LEU A 114 11.81 3.09 12.07
C LEU A 114 12.33 1.88 12.86
N ASP A 115 13.60 1.89 13.27
CA ASP A 115 14.19 0.81 14.07
C ASP A 115 13.50 0.68 15.45
N MET A 116 13.27 1.81 16.12
CA MET A 116 12.57 1.83 17.41
C MET A 116 11.12 1.37 17.27
N TRP A 117 10.42 1.83 16.24
CA TRP A 117 9.03 1.43 16.01
C TRP A 117 8.88 -0.04 15.62
N LEU A 118 9.78 -0.58 14.79
CA LEU A 118 9.73 -2.00 14.41
C LEU A 118 10.16 -2.92 15.56
N ASN A 119 11.24 -2.58 16.26
CA ASN A 119 11.90 -3.52 17.17
C ASN A 119 11.56 -3.30 18.65
N THR A 120 11.04 -2.13 19.03
CA THR A 120 10.67 -1.82 20.42
C THR A 120 9.17 -1.64 20.60
N VAL A 121 8.52 -0.79 19.80
CA VAL A 121 7.06 -0.61 19.89
C VAL A 121 6.33 -1.79 19.25
N GLY A 122 6.78 -2.22 18.06
CA GLY A 122 6.29 -3.37 17.30
C GLY A 122 4.88 -3.23 16.72
N ARG A 123 4.21 -2.10 16.94
CA ARG A 123 2.78 -1.91 16.65
C ARG A 123 2.49 -0.44 16.43
N PHE A 124 1.51 -0.17 15.58
CA PHE A 124 1.01 1.18 15.36
C PHE A 124 -0.50 1.19 15.56
N CYS A 125 -0.98 2.16 16.34
CA CYS A 125 -2.38 2.32 16.74
C CYS A 125 -2.81 3.79 16.80
N PRO A 126 -2.74 4.55 15.69
CA PRO A 126 -2.95 5.99 15.73
C PRO A 126 -4.37 6.34 16.19
N TRP A 127 -4.50 7.01 17.33
CA TRP A 127 -5.79 7.36 17.94
C TRP A 127 -6.63 8.29 17.06
N SER A 128 -5.96 9.04 16.20
CA SER A 128 -6.58 9.93 15.21
C SER A 128 -7.01 9.24 13.92
N SER A 129 -6.94 7.90 13.85
CA SER A 129 -7.33 7.10 12.68
C SER A 129 -8.69 7.49 12.10
N ARG A 130 -8.74 7.69 10.79
CA ARG A 130 -9.96 7.79 10.00
C ARG A 130 -9.80 7.00 8.71
N ILE A 131 -10.70 6.05 8.44
CA ILE A 131 -10.73 5.39 7.13
C ILE A 131 -11.45 6.32 6.16
N VAL A 132 -10.75 6.73 5.10
CA VAL A 132 -11.25 7.78 4.19
C VAL A 132 -11.58 7.27 2.79
N ALA A 133 -10.95 6.19 2.35
CA ALA A 133 -11.19 5.61 1.02
C ALA A 133 -10.79 4.14 0.96
N ARG A 134 -11.33 3.45 -0.05
CA ARG A 134 -10.82 2.17 -0.57
C ARG A 134 -10.10 2.46 -1.88
N GLU A 135 -8.94 1.87 -2.11
CA GLU A 135 -8.24 1.97 -3.40
C GLU A 135 -8.88 1.01 -4.43
N GLU A 136 -8.93 1.43 -5.70
CA GLU A 136 -9.59 0.70 -6.80
C GLU A 136 -8.70 -0.36 -7.45
#